data_AF-A0AAW2PUP2-F1
#
_entry.id   AF-A0AAW2PUP2-F1
#
_cell.length_a   1.000
_cell.length_b   1.000
_cell.length_c   1.000
_cell.angle_alpha   90.00
_cell.angle_beta   90.00
_cell.angle_gamma   90.00
#
_symmetry.space_group_name_H-M   'P 1'
#
loop_
_entity.id
_entity.type
_entity.pdbx_description
1 polymer ?
#
loop_
_entity_poly.entity_id
_entity_poly.type
_entity_poly.pdbx_seq_one_letter_code
_entity_poly.pdbx_strand_id
1 'polypeptide(L)'
;MRFALDLAEPDGRQSPAPSPSNSTPKAELQWFPLQNHPLFSSATATAASTPAGKMPPNLMAWDGATRLYFWDLNKKCLHRISIRLGEPDPTSILAAFPSKIVMIPLLDWIVLSQKPEILSAAEAPRVASRHATEFEVNKISINRNGSALLLAGLEGLCVMYLYGRSSTEENTIICRTVSVGSEIFFNRNNFIRTLQISWHPYSDTHLGILSSDSVFRIFDLSVDIGQPEQEYYLQPVEPGNSSNAAAICPVDFSFGGSFVG
;
A
#
# COMPACT_ATOMS: atom_id res chain seq x y z
N MET A 1 -8.17 -59.73 50.77
CA MET A 1 -7.65 -60.95 50.12
C MET A 1 -6.96 -60.54 48.83
N ARG A 2 -5.66 -60.84 48.72
CA ARG A 2 -4.84 -60.83 47.50
C ARG A 2 -4.84 -62.24 46.92
N PHE A 3 -4.75 -62.39 45.59
CA PHE A 3 -3.96 -63.37 44.80
C PHE A 3 -4.07 -62.90 43.31
N ALA A 4 -3.08 -62.26 42.66
CA ALA A 4 -1.76 -62.71 42.13
C ALA A 4 -1.94 -63.69 40.91
N LEU A 5 -1.37 -63.49 39.70
CA LEU A 5 0.05 -63.43 39.28
C LEU A 5 0.14 -62.92 37.81
N ASP A 6 0.94 -61.89 37.50
CA ASP A 6 2.30 -61.88 36.88
C ASP A 6 2.37 -62.11 35.36
N LEU A 7 2.98 -61.16 34.62
CA LEU A 7 4.13 -61.40 33.71
C LEU A 7 4.59 -60.15 32.92
N ALA A 8 5.87 -59.82 33.13
CA ALA A 8 6.89 -59.27 32.22
C ALA A 8 6.81 -57.80 31.73
N GLU A 9 7.66 -56.97 32.35
CA GLU A 9 8.32 -55.81 31.75
C GLU A 9 9.36 -56.25 30.70
N PRO A 10 9.46 -55.55 29.56
CA PRO A 10 10.73 -55.34 28.90
C PRO A 10 11.16 -53.88 29.01
N ASP A 11 12.26 -53.71 29.75
CA ASP A 11 13.11 -52.52 29.84
C ASP A 11 13.49 -52.04 28.42
N GLY A 12 13.05 -50.84 28.06
CA GLY A 12 13.26 -50.28 26.73
C GLY A 12 13.11 -48.77 26.75
N ARG A 13 14.20 -48.07 27.08
CA ARG A 13 14.34 -46.62 27.01
C ARG A 13 13.84 -46.07 25.66
N GLN A 14 12.59 -45.60 25.61
CA GLN A 14 12.12 -44.75 24.52
C GLN A 14 12.38 -43.30 24.89
N SER A 15 13.48 -42.78 24.37
CA SER A 15 13.74 -41.35 24.25
C SER A 15 12.51 -40.67 23.62
N PRO A 16 12.03 -39.52 24.14
CA PRO A 16 10.95 -38.80 23.49
C PRO A 16 11.40 -38.40 22.09
N ALA A 17 10.61 -38.80 21.08
CA ALA A 17 10.85 -38.45 19.69
C ALA A 17 10.93 -36.92 19.56
N PRO A 18 11.95 -36.36 18.88
CA PRO A 18 12.01 -34.93 18.66
C PRO A 18 10.82 -34.51 17.81
N SER A 19 10.03 -33.56 18.34
CA SER A 19 9.02 -32.83 17.58
C SER A 19 9.63 -32.35 16.26
N PRO A 20 8.90 -32.41 15.13
CA PRO A 20 9.43 -31.95 13.85
C PRO A 20 9.77 -30.46 13.97
N SER A 21 11.07 -30.19 14.08
CA SER A 21 11.65 -28.86 14.03
C SER A 21 11.26 -28.25 12.68
N ASN A 22 10.40 -27.24 12.73
CA ASN A 22 10.02 -26.46 11.57
C ASN A 22 11.23 -25.60 11.15
N SER A 23 12.24 -26.24 10.54
CA SER A 23 13.49 -25.63 10.09
C SER A 23 13.31 -25.10 8.68
N THR A 24 12.48 -24.07 8.54
CA THR A 24 12.77 -23.07 7.51
C THR A 24 13.70 -22.05 8.16
N PRO A 25 14.84 -21.69 7.53
CA PRO A 25 15.66 -20.61 8.05
C PRO A 25 14.83 -19.32 7.94
N LYS A 26 14.25 -18.89 9.06
CA LYS A 26 13.85 -17.48 9.21
C LYS A 26 15.14 -16.71 9.05
N ALA A 27 15.31 -16.03 7.92
CA ALA A 27 16.43 -15.11 7.72
C ALA A 27 16.55 -14.24 8.98
N GLU A 28 17.69 -14.35 9.66
CA GLU A 28 17.90 -13.66 10.93
C GLU A 28 17.87 -12.16 10.66
N LEU A 29 16.93 -11.46 11.30
CA LEU A 29 16.75 -10.03 11.10
C LEU A 29 17.92 -9.27 11.72
N GLN A 30 18.71 -8.61 10.87
CA GLN A 30 19.77 -7.72 11.28
C GLN A 30 19.23 -6.30 11.42
N TRP A 31 19.72 -5.55 12.41
CA TRP A 31 19.26 -4.18 12.67
C TRP A 31 20.39 -3.20 12.44
N PHE A 32 20.15 -2.21 11.59
CA PHE A 32 21.12 -1.17 11.24
C PHE A 32 20.55 0.21 11.58
N PRO A 33 21.36 1.20 11.97
CA PRO A 33 20.93 2.59 11.92
C PRO A 33 20.35 2.91 10.55
N LEU A 34 19.23 3.64 10.50
CA LEU A 34 18.46 3.88 9.27
C LEU A 34 19.35 4.41 8.12
N GLN A 35 20.27 5.33 8.42
CA GLN A 35 21.23 5.91 7.47
C GLN A 35 22.21 4.90 6.86
N ASN A 36 22.46 3.79 7.56
CA ASN A 36 23.36 2.72 7.13
C ASN A 36 22.59 1.52 6.56
N HIS A 37 21.27 1.61 6.44
CA HIS A 37 20.46 0.50 5.96
C HIS A 37 20.76 0.23 4.47
N PRO A 38 21.03 -1.02 4.06
CA PRO A 38 21.48 -1.34 2.70
C PRO A 38 20.58 -0.82 1.57
N LEU A 39 19.27 -0.71 1.81
CA LEU A 39 18.32 -0.12 0.84
C LEU A 39 18.60 1.36 0.54
N PHE A 40 19.04 2.13 1.52
CA PHE A 40 19.30 3.57 1.36
C PHE A 40 20.75 3.84 0.97
N SER A 41 21.68 2.98 1.38
CA SER A 41 23.10 3.08 0.98
C SER A 41 23.32 2.82 -0.50
N SER A 42 22.43 2.06 -1.17
CA SER A 42 22.48 1.85 -2.62
C SER A 42 21.67 2.89 -3.42
N ALA A 43 20.73 3.58 -2.77
CA ALA A 43 19.83 4.56 -3.41
C ALA A 43 20.49 5.92 -3.68
N THR A 44 21.67 6.18 -3.11
CA THR A 44 22.49 7.38 -3.38
C THR A 44 23.01 7.47 -4.82
N ALA A 45 22.79 6.45 -5.66
CA ALA A 45 23.23 6.43 -7.06
C ALA A 45 22.17 6.89 -8.09
N THR A 46 20.95 7.24 -7.68
CA THR A 46 19.91 7.70 -8.64
C THR A 46 19.10 8.85 -8.08
N ALA A 47 19.77 9.93 -7.68
CA ALA A 47 19.16 11.24 -7.80
C ALA A 47 18.98 11.50 -9.31
N ALA A 48 17.89 11.00 -9.90
CA ALA A 48 17.48 11.39 -11.23
C ALA A 48 17.46 12.92 -11.24
N SER A 49 18.21 13.53 -12.15
CA SER A 49 18.22 14.98 -12.38
C SER A 49 16.77 15.39 -12.58
N THR A 50 16.16 15.91 -11.52
CA THR A 50 14.77 16.35 -11.59
C THR A 50 14.78 17.57 -12.49
N PRO A 51 14.14 17.54 -13.67
CA PRO A 51 14.11 18.70 -14.54
C PRO A 51 13.54 19.88 -13.75
N ALA A 52 14.19 21.04 -13.87
CA ALA A 52 13.83 22.24 -13.11
C ALA A 52 12.31 22.48 -13.20
N GLY A 53 11.64 22.47 -12.04
CA GLY A 53 10.19 22.69 -11.93
C GLY A 53 9.32 21.46 -11.64
N LYS A 54 9.87 20.23 -11.63
CA LYS A 54 9.15 19.07 -11.07
C LYS A 54 9.45 18.91 -9.58
N MET A 55 8.42 18.74 -8.74
CA MET A 55 8.61 18.37 -7.34
C MET A 55 9.24 16.97 -7.26
N PRO A 56 10.18 16.73 -6.33
CA PRO A 56 10.76 15.40 -6.14
C PRO A 56 9.66 14.42 -5.72
N PRO A 57 9.73 13.16 -6.18
CA PRO A 57 8.71 12.16 -5.86
C PRO A 57 8.74 11.82 -4.36
N ASN A 58 7.56 11.66 -3.77
CA ASN A 58 7.42 11.16 -2.40
C ASN A 58 7.25 9.63 -2.44
N LEU A 59 8.35 8.91 -2.32
CA LEU A 59 8.39 7.44 -2.41
C LEU A 59 8.44 6.76 -1.05
N MET A 60 8.16 7.49 0.03
CA MET A 60 8.23 6.97 1.39
C MET A 60 6.94 7.24 2.17
N ALA A 61 6.51 6.28 2.98
CA ALA A 61 5.39 6.43 3.89
C ALA A 61 5.70 5.75 5.23
N TRP A 62 5.25 6.34 6.33
CA TRP A 62 5.39 5.80 7.68
C TRP A 62 4.01 5.58 8.28
N ASP A 63 3.80 4.45 8.95
CA ASP A 63 2.53 4.11 9.61
C ASP A 63 2.28 4.84 10.94
N GLY A 64 3.18 5.74 11.35
CA GLY A 64 3.10 6.42 12.65
C GLY A 64 3.58 5.56 13.83
N ALA A 65 4.03 4.33 13.57
CA ALA A 65 4.50 3.40 14.58
C ALA A 65 5.83 2.75 14.17
N THR A 66 5.78 1.52 13.65
CA THR A 66 6.96 0.64 13.54
C THR A 66 7.32 0.28 12.11
N ARG A 67 6.63 0.83 11.10
CA ARG A 67 6.83 0.41 9.71
C ARG A 67 7.05 1.60 8.79
N LEU A 68 8.17 1.54 8.11
CA LEU A 68 8.51 2.43 7.02
C LEU A 68 8.32 1.69 5.69
N TYR A 69 7.64 2.35 4.77
CA TYR A 69 7.37 1.85 3.43
C TYR A 69 8.17 2.67 2.44
N PHE A 70 8.84 2.00 1.52
CA PHE A 70 9.63 2.63 0.47
C PHE A 70 9.30 2.00 -0.88
N TRP A 71 8.92 2.82 -1.86
CA TRP A 71 8.66 2.37 -3.22
C TRP A 71 9.93 2.39 -4.06
N ASP A 72 10.37 1.21 -4.52
CA ASP A 72 11.50 1.06 -5.45
C ASP A 72 10.99 1.25 -6.89
N LEU A 73 11.36 2.36 -7.52
CA LEU A 73 10.98 2.68 -8.90
C LEU A 73 11.55 1.71 -9.94
N ASN A 74 12.73 1.14 -9.67
CA ASN A 74 13.43 0.25 -10.60
C ASN A 74 12.81 -1.13 -10.56
N LYS A 75 12.57 -1.65 -9.34
CA LYS A 75 11.98 -2.98 -9.13
C LYS A 75 10.45 -2.99 -9.16
N LYS A 76 9.82 -1.80 -9.18
CA LYS A 76 8.35 -1.63 -9.12
C LYS A 76 7.74 -2.40 -7.96
N CYS A 77 8.39 -2.33 -6.79
CA CYS A 77 7.96 -3.04 -5.59
C CYS A 77 8.03 -2.13 -4.37
N LEU A 78 7.28 -2.52 -3.33
CA LEU A 78 7.22 -1.81 -2.08
C LEU A 78 8.03 -2.55 -1.01
N HIS A 79 9.06 -1.90 -0.49
CA HIS A 79 9.81 -2.38 0.66
C HIS A 79 9.07 -1.99 1.95
N ARG A 80 8.75 -2.98 2.78
CA ARG A 80 8.26 -2.78 4.15
C ARG A 80 9.38 -3.06 5.13
N ILE A 81 9.86 -2.00 5.76
CA ILE A 81 10.99 -1.98 6.68
C ILE A 81 10.43 -1.84 8.10
N SER A 82 10.83 -2.75 9.00
CA SER A 82 10.48 -2.59 10.42
C SER A 82 11.48 -1.65 11.06
N ILE A 83 10.98 -0.66 11.81
CA ILE A 83 11.78 0.31 12.54
C ILE A 83 11.53 0.19 14.04
N ARG A 84 12.57 0.49 14.82
CA ARG A 84 12.49 0.62 16.28
C ARG A 84 13.34 1.82 16.73
N LEU A 85 12.92 2.45 17.81
CA LEU A 85 13.76 3.43 18.50
C LEU A 85 14.95 2.69 19.12
N GLY A 86 16.13 3.25 18.97
CA GLY A 86 17.39 2.71 19.46
C GLY A 86 17.44 2.82 20.97
N GLU A 87 17.93 1.77 21.62
CA GLU A 87 18.49 1.86 22.96
C GLU A 87 20.01 1.90 22.82
N PRO A 88 20.74 2.74 23.59
CA PRO A 88 20.29 3.63 24.66
C PRO A 88 19.92 5.06 24.20
N ASP A 89 20.09 5.40 22.92
CA ASP A 89 19.81 6.74 22.39
C ASP A 89 18.42 6.78 21.72
N PRO A 90 17.41 7.40 22.35
CA PRO A 90 16.04 7.44 21.84
C PRO A 90 15.90 8.24 20.53
N THR A 91 16.96 8.91 20.06
CA THR A 91 16.98 9.60 18.77
C THR A 91 17.48 8.72 17.61
N SER A 92 18.09 7.58 17.91
CA SER A 92 18.59 6.65 16.89
C SER A 92 17.45 5.78 16.37
N ILE A 93 17.21 5.73 15.06
CA ILE A 93 16.22 4.84 14.45
C ILE A 93 16.95 3.63 13.88
N LEU A 94 16.61 2.43 14.35
CA LEU A 94 17.11 1.18 13.82
C LEU A 94 16.11 0.58 12.85
N ALA A 95 16.59 0.13 11.70
CA ALA A 95 15.83 -0.48 10.62
C ALA A 95 16.24 -1.95 10.41
N ALA A 96 15.26 -2.82 10.25
CA ALA A 96 15.46 -4.25 10.05
C ALA A 96 15.78 -4.60 8.60
N PHE A 97 16.79 -5.45 8.43
CA PHE A 97 17.20 -6.05 7.17
C PHE A 97 17.16 -7.59 7.28
N PRO A 98 16.71 -8.32 6.24
CA PRO A 98 16.16 -7.81 5.00
C PRO A 98 14.75 -7.20 5.18
N SER A 99 14.42 -6.19 4.38
CA SER A 99 13.05 -5.67 4.30
C SER A 99 12.11 -6.72 3.73
N LYS A 100 10.82 -6.66 4.10
CA LYS A 100 9.82 -7.50 3.42
C LYS A 100 9.42 -6.86 2.10
N ILE A 101 9.45 -7.63 1.02
CA ILE A 101 9.04 -7.15 -0.31
C ILE A 101 7.54 -7.33 -0.45
N VAL A 102 6.86 -6.27 -0.87
CA VAL A 102 5.43 -6.25 -1.15
C VAL A 102 5.27 -5.94 -2.64
N MET A 103 4.62 -6.84 -3.34
CA MET A 103 4.45 -6.79 -4.78
C MET A 103 2.99 -6.63 -5.15
N ILE A 104 2.81 -6.07 -6.33
CA ILE A 104 1.53 -6.00 -7.02
C ILE A 104 1.42 -7.24 -7.88
N PRO A 105 0.27 -7.91 -7.94
CA PRO A 105 0.08 -9.00 -8.88
C PRO A 105 0.23 -8.43 -10.28
N LEU A 106 1.38 -8.68 -10.91
CA LEU A 106 1.46 -8.76 -12.36
C LEU A 106 0.43 -9.82 -12.79
N LEU A 107 -0.18 -9.63 -13.96
CA LEU A 107 -1.37 -10.30 -14.48
C LEU A 107 -1.39 -11.86 -14.53
N ASP A 108 -0.52 -12.57 -13.81
CA ASP A 108 -0.42 -14.04 -13.81
C ASP A 108 -1.44 -14.76 -12.90
N TRP A 109 -2.21 -14.04 -12.08
CA TRP A 109 -3.26 -14.67 -11.25
C TRP A 109 -4.58 -14.97 -11.96
N ILE A 110 -4.84 -14.36 -13.14
CA ILE A 110 -6.01 -14.77 -13.95
C ILE A 110 -5.74 -16.14 -14.61
N VAL A 111 -4.48 -16.52 -14.81
CA VAL A 111 -4.10 -17.80 -15.42
C VAL A 111 -4.07 -18.95 -14.40
N LEU A 112 -3.72 -18.69 -13.14
CA LEU A 112 -3.66 -19.75 -12.11
C LEU A 112 -5.01 -20.04 -11.41
N SER A 113 -6.07 -19.28 -11.68
CA SER A 113 -7.42 -19.59 -11.17
C SER A 113 -8.24 -20.53 -12.08
N GLN A 114 -7.71 -20.94 -13.23
CA GLN A 114 -8.40 -21.91 -14.09
C GLN A 114 -8.06 -23.35 -13.69
N LYS A 115 -8.71 -23.84 -12.63
CA LYS A 115 -9.26 -25.20 -12.67
C LYS A 115 -10.59 -25.10 -13.43
N PRO A 116 -10.71 -25.62 -14.65
CA PRO A 116 -11.97 -25.58 -15.38
C PRO A 116 -12.74 -26.84 -15.02
N GLU A 117 -13.49 -26.81 -13.92
CA GLU A 117 -14.60 -27.75 -13.81
C GLU A 117 -15.69 -27.18 -12.90
N ILE A 118 -16.82 -26.90 -13.55
CA ILE A 118 -18.13 -26.64 -13.00
C ILE A 118 -18.23 -25.29 -12.26
N LEU A 119 -18.62 -24.25 -13.00
CA LEU A 119 -19.69 -23.31 -12.61
C LEU A 119 -20.08 -22.48 -13.85
N SER A 120 -21.38 -22.41 -14.12
CA SER A 120 -21.98 -21.83 -15.32
C SER A 120 -21.65 -20.36 -15.52
N ALA A 121 -21.44 -19.98 -16.77
CA ALA A 121 -21.22 -18.62 -17.23
C ALA A 121 -22.44 -17.71 -17.00
N ALA A 122 -22.54 -17.13 -15.80
CA ALA A 122 -23.29 -15.91 -15.52
C ALA A 122 -22.68 -15.28 -14.25
N GLU A 123 -22.27 -14.02 -14.34
CA GLU A 123 -21.64 -13.23 -13.25
C GLU A 123 -20.19 -13.57 -12.87
N ALA A 124 -19.28 -13.46 -13.86
CA ALA A 124 -17.92 -13.00 -13.56
C ALA A 124 -17.95 -11.46 -13.37
N PRO A 125 -17.32 -10.88 -12.33
CA PRO A 125 -17.24 -9.44 -12.19
C PRO A 125 -16.43 -8.87 -13.37
N ARG A 126 -17.15 -8.23 -14.29
CA ARG A 126 -16.56 -7.32 -15.27
C ARG A 126 -15.89 -6.19 -14.47
N VAL A 127 -14.71 -5.74 -14.91
CA VAL A 127 -13.89 -4.68 -14.28
C VAL A 127 -12.91 -5.15 -13.19
N ALA A 128 -12.08 -6.16 -13.48
CA ALA A 128 -10.70 -6.12 -12.99
C ALA A 128 -9.91 -5.23 -13.96
N SER A 129 -9.64 -3.98 -13.58
CA SER A 129 -8.90 -3.03 -14.42
C SER A 129 -7.51 -3.61 -14.76
N ARG A 130 -7.20 -3.71 -16.05
CA ARG A 130 -5.96 -4.29 -16.57
C ARG A 130 -4.70 -3.43 -16.35
N HIS A 131 -4.72 -2.42 -15.49
CA HIS A 131 -3.68 -1.36 -15.49
C HIS A 131 -3.18 -0.95 -14.11
N ALA A 132 -3.35 -1.76 -13.07
CA ALA A 132 -3.02 -1.36 -11.70
C ALA A 132 -1.56 -0.91 -11.51
N THR A 133 -0.61 -1.35 -12.36
CA THR A 133 0.73 -0.74 -12.44
C THR A 133 1.43 -0.91 -13.78
N GLU A 134 1.07 -0.05 -14.72
CA GLU A 134 1.95 0.29 -15.87
C GLU A 134 2.48 1.74 -15.76
N PHE A 135 2.05 2.49 -14.73
CA PHE A 135 2.38 3.90 -14.58
C PHE A 135 3.54 4.17 -13.61
N GLU A 136 4.16 5.35 -13.76
CA GLU A 136 5.20 5.83 -12.85
C GLU A 136 4.59 6.40 -11.56
N VAL A 137 4.82 5.70 -10.44
CA VAL A 137 4.43 6.17 -9.10
C VAL A 137 5.35 7.32 -8.68
N ASN A 138 4.77 8.47 -8.37
CA ASN A 138 5.50 9.65 -7.87
C ASN A 138 5.15 10.01 -6.42
N LYS A 139 4.07 9.47 -5.87
CA LYS A 139 3.63 9.72 -4.50
C LYS A 139 3.06 8.45 -3.90
N ILE A 140 3.50 8.11 -2.69
CA ILE A 140 2.85 7.10 -1.86
C ILE A 140 2.36 7.70 -0.55
N SER A 141 1.29 7.14 0.03
CA SER A 141 0.77 7.57 1.32
C SER A 141 -0.04 6.46 1.97
N ILE A 142 0.16 6.22 3.25
CA ILE A 142 -0.55 5.17 3.99
C ILE A 142 -1.77 5.75 4.71
N ASN A 143 -2.85 4.97 4.76
CA ASN A 143 -4.03 5.34 5.52
C ASN A 143 -3.75 5.28 7.04
N ARG A 144 -4.66 5.86 7.82
CA ARG A 144 -4.51 6.07 9.27
C ARG A 144 -4.22 4.77 10.05
N ASN A 145 -4.87 3.66 9.70
CA ASN A 145 -4.68 2.39 10.41
C ASN A 145 -3.56 1.49 9.82
N GLY A 146 -2.89 1.92 8.76
CA GLY A 146 -1.80 1.17 8.14
C GLY A 146 -2.24 -0.03 7.27
N SER A 147 -3.52 -0.14 6.92
CA SER A 147 -4.06 -1.27 6.15
C SER A 147 -4.03 -1.07 4.63
N ALA A 148 -3.97 0.18 4.16
CA ALA A 148 -4.02 0.54 2.74
C ALA A 148 -2.98 1.61 2.41
N LEU A 149 -2.33 1.43 1.26
CA LEU A 149 -1.33 2.35 0.73
C LEU A 149 -1.79 2.91 -0.61
N LEU A 150 -1.88 4.23 -0.70
CA LEU A 150 -2.07 4.96 -1.95
C LEU A 150 -0.78 4.92 -2.77
N LEU A 151 -0.91 4.60 -4.05
CA LEU A 151 0.11 4.78 -5.07
C LEU A 151 -0.45 5.74 -6.12
N ALA A 152 0.16 6.92 -6.23
CA ALA A 152 -0.26 7.97 -7.16
C ALA A 152 0.87 8.30 -8.13
N GLY A 153 0.47 8.59 -9.37
CA GLY A 153 1.33 9.00 -10.48
C GLY A 153 0.55 9.90 -11.42
N LEU A 154 1.20 10.42 -12.46
CA LEU A 154 0.53 11.28 -13.45
C LEU A 154 -0.50 10.50 -14.29
N GLU A 155 -0.23 9.22 -14.53
CA GLU A 155 -1.01 8.36 -15.42
C GLU A 155 -1.78 7.27 -14.67
N GLY A 156 -1.72 7.26 -13.34
CA GLY A 156 -2.41 6.25 -12.56
C GLY A 156 -2.59 6.61 -11.10
N LEU A 157 -3.68 6.10 -10.55
CA LEU A 157 -4.04 6.22 -9.15
C LEU A 157 -4.57 4.87 -8.69
N CYS A 158 -3.91 4.24 -7.73
CA CYS A 158 -4.35 2.96 -7.18
C CYS A 158 -4.12 2.87 -5.67
N VAL A 159 -4.88 1.97 -5.05
CA VAL A 159 -4.75 1.64 -3.62
C VAL A 159 -4.31 0.19 -3.51
N MET A 160 -3.21 -0.03 -2.81
CA MET A 160 -2.68 -1.33 -2.45
C MET A 160 -3.12 -1.69 -1.03
N TYR A 161 -3.85 -2.78 -0.89
CA TYR A 161 -4.29 -3.30 0.39
C TYR A 161 -3.22 -4.21 1.02
N LEU A 162 -2.68 -3.80 2.17
CA LEU A 162 -1.50 -4.39 2.80
C LEU A 162 -1.78 -5.71 3.56
N TYR A 163 -3.02 -6.20 3.53
CA TYR A 163 -3.42 -7.54 4.00
C TYR A 163 -3.27 -8.59 2.87
N GLY A 164 -2.10 -8.69 2.27
CA GLY A 164 -1.84 -9.61 1.16
C GLY A 164 -1.63 -11.07 1.57
N ARG A 165 -1.73 -11.98 0.59
CA ARG A 165 -1.30 -13.38 0.77
C ARG A 165 0.23 -13.41 0.83
N SER A 166 0.79 -13.95 1.90
CA SER A 166 2.23 -14.19 1.98
C SER A 166 2.59 -15.41 1.14
N SER A 167 3.50 -15.26 0.18
CA SER A 167 4.20 -16.42 -0.38
C SER A 167 5.23 -16.89 0.63
N THR A 168 5.17 -18.18 0.98
CA THR A 168 6.13 -18.81 1.90
C THR A 168 7.50 -19.00 1.26
N GLU A 169 7.59 -19.01 -0.07
CA GLU A 169 8.81 -19.36 -0.81
C GLU A 169 9.77 -18.17 -1.01
N GLU A 170 9.29 -16.91 -0.96
CA GLU A 170 10.10 -15.75 -1.37
C GLU A 170 10.14 -14.59 -0.36
N ASN A 171 9.57 -14.73 0.85
CA ASN A 171 9.37 -13.60 1.78
C ASN A 171 8.62 -12.40 1.15
N THR A 172 7.90 -12.66 0.07
CA THR A 172 7.13 -11.68 -0.71
C THR A 172 5.67 -11.70 -0.25
N ILE A 173 5.07 -10.53 -0.07
CA ILE A 173 3.62 -10.37 0.07
C ILE A 173 3.06 -9.92 -1.27
N ILE A 174 2.07 -10.62 -1.79
CA ILE A 174 1.31 -10.12 -2.94
C ILE A 174 0.01 -9.50 -2.43
N CYS A 175 -0.12 -8.20 -2.66
CA CYS A 175 -1.23 -7.39 -2.17
C CYS A 175 -2.26 -7.14 -3.26
N ARG A 176 -3.54 -7.09 -2.89
CA ARG A 176 -4.59 -6.66 -3.83
C ARG A 176 -4.38 -5.17 -4.12
N THR A 177 -4.30 -4.81 -5.40
CA THR A 177 -4.20 -3.41 -5.84
C THR A 177 -5.36 -3.09 -6.77
N VAL A 178 -6.00 -1.94 -6.57
CA VAL A 178 -7.18 -1.53 -7.32
C VAL A 178 -7.06 -0.06 -7.73
N SER A 179 -7.40 0.26 -8.98
CA SER A 179 -7.42 1.64 -9.49
C SER A 179 -8.58 2.44 -8.88
N VAL A 180 -8.33 3.70 -8.52
CA VAL A 180 -9.34 4.62 -7.98
C VAL A 180 -9.85 5.53 -9.08
N GLY A 181 -11.17 5.65 -9.23
CA GLY A 181 -11.79 6.60 -10.16
C GLY A 181 -11.34 6.46 -11.61
N SER A 182 -11.09 5.25 -12.11
CA SER A 182 -10.49 5.06 -13.44
C SER A 182 -11.31 5.66 -14.58
N GLU A 183 -12.63 5.66 -14.44
CA GLU A 183 -13.56 6.26 -15.42
C GLU A 183 -13.57 7.79 -15.39
N ILE A 184 -13.06 8.40 -14.31
CA ILE A 184 -13.04 9.85 -14.09
C ILE A 184 -11.67 10.41 -14.50
N PHE A 185 -10.59 9.84 -13.99
CA PHE A 185 -9.24 10.39 -14.14
C PHE A 185 -8.49 9.86 -15.38
N PHE A 186 -8.81 8.64 -15.83
CA PHE A 186 -8.05 7.95 -16.88
C PHE A 186 -8.94 7.54 -18.06
N ASN A 187 -10.04 8.27 -18.26
CA ASN A 187 -10.89 8.09 -19.42
C ASN A 187 -10.20 8.66 -20.67
N ARG A 188 -10.14 7.88 -21.74
CA ARG A 188 -9.47 8.26 -23.01
C ARG A 188 -10.00 9.57 -23.61
N ASN A 189 -11.22 9.96 -23.27
CA ASN A 189 -11.89 11.12 -23.84
C ASN A 189 -11.74 12.40 -22.98
N ASN A 190 -11.31 12.29 -21.72
CA ASN A 190 -11.16 13.44 -20.84
C ASN A 190 -10.12 13.14 -19.75
N PHE A 191 -8.99 13.84 -19.80
CA PHE A 191 -7.92 13.70 -18.81
C PHE A 191 -8.11 14.74 -17.71
N ILE A 192 -8.88 14.39 -16.68
CA ILE A 192 -8.95 15.18 -15.46
C ILE A 192 -7.70 14.85 -14.63
N ARG A 193 -6.82 15.84 -14.44
CA ARG A 193 -5.59 15.67 -13.69
C ARG A 193 -5.87 15.76 -12.19
N THR A 194 -5.36 14.81 -11.41
CA THR A 194 -5.32 14.92 -9.95
C THR A 194 -4.31 15.98 -9.52
N LEU A 195 -4.76 17.01 -8.82
CA LEU A 195 -3.90 18.08 -8.28
C LEU A 195 -3.35 17.70 -6.91
N GLN A 196 -4.22 17.18 -6.04
CA GLN A 196 -3.84 16.73 -4.71
C GLN A 196 -4.71 15.57 -4.26
N ILE A 197 -4.10 14.67 -3.50
CA ILE A 197 -4.75 13.49 -2.92
C ILE A 197 -4.33 13.40 -1.46
N SER A 198 -5.28 13.20 -0.55
CA SER A 198 -5.04 13.04 0.88
C SER A 198 -6.05 12.09 1.51
N TRP A 199 -5.59 11.25 2.44
CA TRP A 199 -6.45 10.43 3.28
C TRP A 199 -7.27 11.31 4.23
N HIS A 200 -8.53 10.95 4.48
CA HIS A 200 -9.35 11.64 5.46
C HIS A 200 -8.83 11.37 6.89
N PRO A 201 -8.63 12.37 7.75
CA PRO A 201 -7.98 12.19 9.05
C PRO A 201 -8.77 11.32 10.04
N TYR A 202 -10.10 11.26 9.88
CA TYR A 202 -10.99 10.49 10.76
C TYR A 202 -11.53 9.20 10.14
N SER A 203 -11.09 8.84 8.93
CA SER A 203 -11.56 7.63 8.24
C SER A 203 -10.40 6.84 7.68
N ASP A 204 -10.51 5.51 7.78
CA ASP A 204 -9.50 4.59 7.27
C ASP A 204 -9.73 4.24 5.78
N THR A 205 -10.90 4.60 5.24
CA THR A 205 -11.34 4.21 3.90
C THR A 205 -11.61 5.41 2.99
N HIS A 206 -11.67 6.63 3.53
CA HIS A 206 -12.00 7.80 2.74
C HIS A 206 -10.76 8.49 2.18
N LEU A 207 -10.83 8.81 0.89
CA LEU A 207 -9.78 9.49 0.15
C LEU A 207 -10.34 10.77 -0.48
N GLY A 208 -9.76 11.92 -0.13
CA GLY A 208 -10.05 13.20 -0.77
C GLY A 208 -9.15 13.42 -1.98
N ILE A 209 -9.73 13.84 -3.10
CA ILE A 209 -9.03 14.15 -4.34
C ILE A 209 -9.49 15.50 -4.87
N LEU A 210 -8.56 16.44 -4.97
CA LEU A 210 -8.76 17.70 -5.69
C LEU A 210 -8.26 17.54 -7.13
N SER A 211 -9.07 17.98 -8.07
CA SER A 211 -8.93 17.68 -9.50
C SER A 211 -8.85 18.96 -10.34
N SER A 212 -8.28 18.88 -11.54
CA SER A 212 -8.05 20.05 -12.41
C SER A 212 -9.33 20.69 -12.97
N ASP A 213 -10.45 19.97 -12.92
CA ASP A 213 -11.80 20.47 -13.23
C ASP A 213 -12.41 21.29 -12.09
N SER A 214 -11.62 21.63 -11.06
CA SER A 214 -12.07 22.38 -9.88
C SER A 214 -13.15 21.66 -9.06
N VAL A 215 -13.12 20.33 -9.07
CA VAL A 215 -13.99 19.49 -8.25
C VAL A 215 -13.17 18.80 -7.17
N PHE A 216 -13.63 18.95 -5.92
CA PHE A 216 -13.14 18.16 -4.80
C PHE A 216 -14.03 16.94 -4.62
N ARG A 217 -13.44 15.74 -4.64
CA ARG A 217 -14.13 14.46 -4.60
C ARG A 217 -13.71 13.68 -3.37
N ILE A 218 -14.67 13.06 -2.69
CA ILE A 218 -14.41 12.12 -1.59
C ILE A 218 -14.83 10.73 -2.07
N PHE A 219 -13.91 9.78 -2.02
CA PHE A 219 -14.15 8.37 -2.34
C PHE A 219 -14.20 7.56 -1.04
N ASP A 220 -15.22 6.71 -0.88
CA ASP A 220 -15.19 5.65 0.13
C ASP A 220 -14.78 4.32 -0.50
N LEU A 221 -13.53 3.95 -0.25
CA LEU A 221 -12.91 2.74 -0.80
C LEU A 221 -13.57 1.44 -0.30
N SER A 222 -14.44 1.51 0.72
CA SER A 222 -15.15 0.35 1.26
C SER A 222 -16.44 0.01 0.50
N VAL A 223 -17.04 1.01 -0.17
CA VAL A 223 -18.32 0.88 -0.87
C VAL A 223 -18.09 0.82 -2.38
N ASP A 224 -17.52 1.88 -2.94
CA ASP A 224 -17.24 1.98 -4.37
C ASP A 224 -15.96 2.78 -4.60
N ILE A 225 -14.96 2.12 -5.19
CA ILE A 225 -13.66 2.71 -5.52
C ILE A 225 -13.66 3.40 -6.89
N GLY A 226 -14.67 3.12 -7.72
CA GLY A 226 -14.83 3.68 -9.07
C GLY A 226 -15.52 5.03 -9.08
N GLN A 227 -16.40 5.29 -8.11
CA GLN A 227 -17.21 6.51 -8.03
C GLN A 227 -17.00 7.25 -6.70
N PRO A 228 -17.01 8.59 -6.69
CA PRO A 228 -16.95 9.36 -5.47
C PRO A 228 -18.27 9.23 -4.69
N GLU A 229 -18.18 9.16 -3.37
CA GLU A 229 -19.32 9.28 -2.46
C GLU A 229 -19.88 10.72 -2.49
N GLN A 230 -18.98 11.70 -2.56
CA GLN A 230 -19.33 13.12 -2.52
C GLN A 230 -18.49 13.92 -3.52
N GLU A 231 -19.13 14.89 -4.18
CA GLU A 231 -18.49 15.82 -5.10
C GLU A 231 -18.85 17.26 -4.73
N TYR A 232 -17.84 18.12 -4.70
CA TYR A 232 -17.96 19.54 -4.40
C TYR A 232 -17.39 20.35 -5.56
N TYR A 233 -18.28 20.99 -6.33
CA TYR A 233 -17.92 21.86 -7.44
C TYR A 233 -17.51 23.23 -6.89
N LEU A 234 -16.23 23.59 -7.07
CA LEU A 234 -15.66 24.82 -6.52
C LEU A 234 -15.80 26.03 -7.47
N GLN A 235 -16.40 25.83 -8.64
CA GLN A 235 -16.66 26.91 -9.59
C GLN A 235 -17.96 27.64 -9.24
N PRO A 236 -18.02 28.97 -9.44
CA PRO A 236 -19.27 29.71 -9.29
C PRO A 236 -20.33 29.19 -10.27
N VAL A 237 -21.56 28.99 -9.79
CA VAL A 237 -22.70 28.55 -10.63
C VAL A 237 -23.09 29.62 -11.65
N GLU A 238 -22.88 30.89 -11.31
CA GLU A 238 -23.11 32.04 -12.19
C GLU A 238 -21.79 32.80 -12.39
N PRO A 239 -21.42 33.15 -13.63
CA PRO A 239 -20.34 34.10 -13.88
C PRO A 239 -20.71 35.43 -13.23
N GLY A 240 -20.00 35.82 -12.18
CA GLY A 240 -20.24 37.11 -11.54
C GLY A 240 -20.04 38.27 -12.53
N ASN A 241 -20.75 39.38 -12.33
CA ASN A 241 -20.64 40.60 -13.15
C ASN A 241 -19.25 41.29 -13.10
N SER A 242 -18.29 40.75 -12.35
CA SER A 242 -16.92 41.24 -12.35
C SER A 242 -16.12 40.58 -13.47
N SER A 243 -15.67 41.39 -14.42
CA SER A 243 -14.74 41.00 -15.50
C SER A 243 -13.39 40.46 -15.01
N ASN A 244 -13.16 40.45 -13.70
CA ASN A 244 -11.95 40.00 -13.00
C ASN A 244 -12.17 38.80 -12.07
N ALA A 245 -13.36 38.19 -12.01
CA ALA A 245 -13.52 36.86 -11.43
C ALA A 245 -12.91 35.83 -12.40
N ALA A 246 -11.59 35.89 -12.57
CA ALA A 246 -10.81 34.86 -13.21
C ALA A 246 -11.17 33.52 -12.55
N ALA A 247 -11.33 32.48 -13.38
CA ALA A 247 -11.71 31.14 -12.96
C ALA A 247 -11.07 30.75 -11.61
N ILE A 248 -11.88 30.23 -10.68
CA ILE A 248 -11.36 29.70 -9.42
C ILE A 248 -10.51 28.48 -9.79
N CYS A 249 -9.20 28.59 -9.55
CA CYS A 249 -8.23 27.52 -9.78
C CYS A 249 -7.77 26.99 -8.42
N PRO A 250 -8.51 26.07 -7.79
CA PRO A 250 -8.12 25.52 -6.50
C PRO A 250 -6.80 24.77 -6.66
N VAL A 251 -5.83 25.08 -5.80
CA VAL A 251 -4.45 24.54 -5.88
C VAL A 251 -4.15 23.51 -4.80
N ASP A 252 -4.79 23.62 -3.64
CA ASP A 252 -4.56 22.78 -2.49
C ASP A 252 -5.84 22.66 -1.65
N PHE A 253 -5.95 21.62 -0.84
CA PHE A 253 -6.97 21.44 0.18
C PHE A 253 -6.39 20.78 1.44
N SER A 254 -6.93 21.13 2.60
CA SER A 254 -6.70 20.40 3.85
C SER A 254 -8.03 20.06 4.51
N PHE A 255 -8.04 18.94 5.23
CA PHE A 255 -9.13 18.63 6.13
C PHE A 255 -8.96 19.46 7.42
N GLY A 256 -10.02 20.11 7.87
CA GLY A 256 -10.01 20.83 9.13
C GLY A 256 -9.70 19.88 10.30
N GLY A 257 -8.77 20.29 11.17
CA GLY A 257 -8.52 19.58 12.42
C GLY A 257 -9.57 19.93 13.47
N SER A 258 -10.03 18.95 14.23
CA SER A 258 -10.66 19.19 15.52
C SER A 258 -9.61 19.75 16.48
N PHE A 259 -9.78 21.00 16.92
CA PHE A 259 -9.08 21.48 18.11
C PHE A 259 -9.53 20.63 19.29
N VAL A 260 -8.65 19.78 19.81
CA VAL A 260 -8.77 19.24 21.16
C VAL A 260 -7.63 19.88 21.93
N GLY A 261 -7.98 20.89 22.73
CA GLY A 261 -7.08 21.58 23.64
C GLY A 261 -6.80 20.76 24.89
#